data_AF-A0A8H6YRG6-F1
#
_entry.id   AF-A0A8H6YRG6-F1
#
_cell.length_a   1.000
_cell.length_b   1.000
_cell.length_c   1.000
_cell.angle_alpha   90.00
_cell.angle_beta   90.00
_cell.angle_gamma   90.00
#
_symmetry.space_group_name_H-M   'P 1'
#
loop_
_entity.id
_entity.type
_entity.pdbx_description
1 polymer ?
#
loop_
_entity_poly.entity_id
_entity_poly.type
_entity_poly.pdbx_seq_one_letter_code
_entity_poly.pdbx_strand_id
1 'polypeptide(L)'
;MLRFESIHAGAWHDHYPGDTRIVLDLTRFISFYDTALAPSLIAARHGIERWDHRAAQISKDDLAKVKARVGEVLVPRGLDADKTGSGSGVDWQTLYRVVLDRYADRLEMVEYLLNTTTSTTAHERARVIQRQLRLMLTPYILYSARSNPTPDAVVDDTWAFPIWRGCATKHTSHIHSSAALQSRLTPSERLLLRALDETNHEICRVVVRMWVGGVRAGLDALLPPADGDPITDAMEIVQGWRADAQTLMAWLDWGVWVKCRPACGVEEMCYLPTWPFFWDRINDPERKDERWKRPQPRCIRKFEPRDRIDLASTIICSQIIPSNSLSRGVENMKHLTARLLRDHE
;
A
#
# COMPACT_ATOMS: atom_id res chain seq x y z
N MET A 1 -18.66 -14.58 -21.84
CA MET A 1 -18.41 -13.30 -22.51
C MET A 1 -18.41 -12.09 -21.57
N LEU A 2 -19.53 -11.71 -20.93
CA LEU A 2 -19.64 -10.45 -20.15
C LEU A 2 -18.74 -10.27 -18.89
N ARG A 3 -17.89 -11.23 -18.52
CA ARG A 3 -17.15 -11.18 -17.24
C ARG A 3 -15.88 -10.33 -17.30
N PHE A 4 -15.08 -10.46 -18.36
CA PHE A 4 -13.77 -9.76 -18.43
C PHE A 4 -13.94 -8.26 -18.61
N GLU A 5 -14.81 -7.84 -19.52
CA GLU A 5 -15.09 -6.41 -19.76
C GLU A 5 -15.69 -5.74 -18.52
N SER A 6 -16.59 -6.43 -17.80
CA SER A 6 -17.16 -5.92 -16.55
C SER A 6 -16.12 -5.77 -15.44
N ILE A 7 -15.21 -6.76 -15.29
CA ILE A 7 -14.09 -6.68 -14.34
C ILE A 7 -13.16 -5.53 -14.72
N HIS A 8 -12.84 -5.41 -16.01
CA HIS A 8 -11.95 -4.37 -16.51
C HIS A 8 -12.54 -2.97 -16.30
N ALA A 9 -13.82 -2.77 -16.64
CA ALA A 9 -14.52 -1.51 -16.43
C ALA A 9 -14.64 -1.16 -14.94
N GLY A 10 -14.90 -2.16 -14.08
CA GLY A 10 -14.92 -1.97 -12.64
C GLY A 10 -13.59 -1.49 -12.07
N ALA A 11 -12.47 -1.94 -12.66
CA ALA A 11 -11.13 -1.60 -12.18
C ALA A 11 -10.62 -0.20 -12.60
N TRP A 12 -11.37 0.54 -13.43
CA TRP A 12 -10.95 1.87 -13.89
C TRP A 12 -10.74 2.89 -12.75
N HIS A 13 -11.37 2.65 -11.61
CA HIS A 13 -11.32 3.54 -10.44
C HIS A 13 -10.71 2.87 -9.19
N ASP A 14 -9.96 1.77 -9.35
CA ASP A 14 -9.35 1.04 -8.23
C ASP A 14 -8.23 1.83 -7.53
N HIS A 15 -7.61 2.78 -8.23
CA HIS A 15 -6.50 3.57 -7.72
C HIS A 15 -6.99 4.92 -7.21
N TYR A 16 -6.42 5.39 -6.09
CA TYR A 16 -6.67 6.72 -5.57
C TYR A 16 -6.45 7.80 -6.66
N PRO A 17 -7.34 8.80 -6.80
CA PRO A 17 -8.46 9.14 -5.89
C PRO A 17 -9.75 8.34 -6.13
N GLY A 18 -9.77 7.39 -7.07
CA GLY A 18 -10.96 6.64 -7.44
C GLY A 18 -12.00 7.50 -8.16
N ASP A 19 -13.29 7.17 -8.00
CA ASP A 19 -14.38 7.97 -8.55
C ASP A 19 -14.68 9.18 -7.66
N THR A 20 -14.13 10.33 -8.05
CA THR A 20 -14.24 11.60 -7.31
C THR A 20 -15.65 12.20 -7.30
N ARG A 21 -16.59 11.66 -8.09
CA ARG A 21 -18.00 12.07 -8.04
C ARG A 21 -18.69 11.57 -6.77
N ILE A 22 -18.13 10.56 -6.12
CA ILE A 22 -18.64 9.97 -4.88
C ILE A 22 -17.84 10.56 -3.71
N VAL A 23 -18.48 11.44 -2.93
CA VAL A 23 -17.88 12.04 -1.73
C VAL A 23 -18.37 11.29 -0.49
N LEU A 24 -17.43 10.72 0.26
CA LEU A 24 -17.73 9.99 1.50
C LEU A 24 -17.99 10.96 2.66
N ASP A 25 -19.12 10.82 3.35
CA ASP A 25 -19.38 11.53 4.61
C ASP A 25 -18.69 10.83 5.79
N LEU A 26 -17.42 11.17 6.00
CA LEU A 26 -16.62 10.63 7.10
C LEU A 26 -17.03 11.19 8.48
N THR A 27 -17.83 12.25 8.53
CA THR A 27 -18.33 12.82 9.79
C THR A 27 -19.36 11.92 10.48
N ARG A 28 -19.92 10.97 9.72
CA ARG A 28 -20.90 9.96 10.17
C ARG A 28 -20.37 8.53 10.07
N PHE A 29 -19.07 8.36 9.88
CA PHE A 29 -18.45 7.05 9.77
C PHE A 29 -18.69 6.19 11.02
N ILE A 30 -19.05 4.92 10.83
CA ILE A 30 -19.22 3.94 11.90
C ILE A 30 -18.34 2.76 11.58
N SER A 31 -17.58 2.30 12.58
CA SER A 31 -16.69 1.14 12.44
C SER A 31 -16.91 0.14 13.56
N PHE A 32 -16.96 -1.14 13.21
CA PHE A 32 -16.90 -2.23 14.18
C PHE A 32 -15.50 -2.40 14.79
N TYR A 33 -14.51 -1.63 14.34
CA TYR A 33 -13.19 -1.53 14.98
C TYR A 33 -13.13 -0.44 16.07
N ASP A 34 -14.21 0.34 16.26
CA ASP A 34 -14.32 1.24 17.39
C ASP A 34 -14.46 0.44 18.69
N THR A 35 -13.40 0.43 19.49
CA THR A 35 -13.33 -0.29 20.75
C THR A 35 -14.23 0.30 21.83
N ALA A 36 -14.65 1.56 21.70
CA ALA A 36 -15.64 2.16 22.59
C ALA A 36 -17.08 1.74 22.23
N LEU A 37 -17.35 1.56 20.93
CA LEU A 37 -18.68 1.18 20.44
C LEU A 37 -18.94 -0.33 20.50
N ALA A 38 -17.94 -1.15 20.15
CA ALA A 38 -18.05 -2.61 20.09
C ALA A 38 -16.89 -3.34 20.82
N PRO A 39 -16.71 -3.11 22.13
CA PRO A 39 -15.62 -3.73 22.91
C PRO A 39 -15.66 -5.26 22.93
N SER A 40 -16.84 -5.89 22.83
CA SER A 40 -16.96 -7.37 22.78
C SER A 40 -16.21 -8.00 21.60
N LEU A 41 -16.00 -7.26 20.51
CA LEU A 41 -15.29 -7.75 19.34
C LEU A 41 -13.76 -7.76 19.52
N ILE A 42 -13.21 -7.18 20.58
CA ILE A 42 -11.76 -7.16 20.82
C ILE A 42 -11.25 -8.58 21.11
N ALA A 43 -11.86 -9.27 22.08
CA ALA A 43 -11.48 -10.63 22.44
C ALA A 43 -11.73 -11.61 21.28
N ALA A 44 -12.82 -11.41 20.54
CA ALA A 44 -13.18 -12.18 19.35
C ALA A 44 -12.14 -12.10 18.21
N ARG A 45 -11.31 -11.06 18.19
CA ARG A 45 -10.30 -10.81 17.15
C ARG A 45 -8.88 -11.08 17.61
N HIS A 46 -8.68 -11.30 18.91
CA HIS A 46 -7.34 -11.42 19.46
C HIS A 46 -6.63 -12.66 18.89
N GLY A 47 -5.46 -12.44 18.28
CA GLY A 47 -4.68 -13.51 17.64
C GLY A 47 -5.28 -14.05 16.34
N ILE A 48 -6.35 -13.42 15.84
CA ILE A 48 -6.97 -13.76 14.55
C ILE A 48 -6.51 -12.74 13.51
N GLU A 49 -6.27 -13.21 12.30
CA GLU A 49 -5.94 -12.35 11.18
C GLU A 49 -7.16 -11.55 10.71
N ARG A 50 -6.95 -10.35 10.16
CA ARG A 50 -8.05 -9.47 9.75
C ARG A 50 -8.99 -10.09 8.71
N TRP A 51 -8.51 -10.99 7.85
CA TRP A 51 -9.32 -11.74 6.90
C TRP A 51 -10.41 -12.60 7.56
N ASP A 52 -10.18 -13.01 8.80
CA ASP A 52 -11.08 -13.87 9.58
C ASP A 52 -11.87 -13.09 10.64
N HIS A 53 -11.69 -11.76 10.73
CA HIS A 53 -12.54 -10.94 11.58
C HIS A 53 -14.00 -11.01 11.13
N ARG A 54 -14.89 -11.33 12.06
CA ARG A 54 -16.35 -11.38 11.82
C ARG A 54 -17.07 -10.53 12.86
N ALA A 55 -18.08 -9.79 12.42
CA ALA A 55 -18.97 -9.06 13.33
C ALA A 55 -19.98 -9.99 14.04
N ALA A 56 -20.06 -11.27 13.64
CA ALA A 56 -21.03 -12.23 14.16
C ALA A 56 -20.90 -12.51 15.67
N GLN A 57 -19.71 -12.30 16.25
CA GLN A 57 -19.45 -12.52 17.68
C GLN A 57 -19.73 -11.28 18.55
N ILE A 58 -20.42 -10.27 18.01
CA ILE A 58 -20.78 -9.07 18.78
C ILE A 58 -21.78 -9.41 19.89
N SER A 59 -21.59 -8.82 21.08
CA SER A 59 -22.56 -8.95 22.17
C SER A 59 -23.90 -8.27 21.83
N LYS A 60 -24.98 -8.71 22.48
CA LYS A 60 -26.31 -8.08 22.28
C LYS A 60 -26.31 -6.61 22.67
N ASP A 61 -25.58 -6.25 23.73
CA ASP A 61 -25.50 -4.89 24.24
C ASP A 61 -24.73 -3.98 23.27
N ASP A 62 -23.58 -4.43 22.75
CA ASP A 62 -22.83 -3.67 21.76
C ASP A 62 -23.57 -3.57 20.44
N LEU A 63 -24.28 -4.63 20.03
CA LEU A 63 -25.15 -4.57 18.86
C LEU A 63 -26.26 -3.54 19.03
N ALA A 64 -26.85 -3.43 20.22
CA ALA A 64 -27.85 -2.40 20.52
C ALA A 64 -27.24 -0.99 20.43
N LYS A 65 -26.03 -0.78 20.96
CA LYS A 65 -25.30 0.50 20.83
C LYS A 65 -25.00 0.86 19.38
N VAL A 66 -24.51 -0.10 18.59
CA VAL A 66 -24.24 0.10 17.16
C VAL A 66 -25.52 0.47 16.42
N LYS A 67 -26.63 -0.24 16.67
CA LYS A 67 -27.92 0.07 16.05
C LYS A 67 -28.44 1.46 16.45
N ALA A 68 -28.33 1.83 17.72
CA ALA A 68 -28.68 3.16 18.20
C ALA A 68 -27.84 4.23 17.48
N ARG A 69 -26.52 4.01 17.38
CA ARG A 69 -25.61 4.91 16.68
C ARG A 69 -25.93 5.05 15.19
N VAL A 70 -26.27 3.96 14.52
CA VAL A 70 -26.75 3.98 13.13
C VAL A 70 -28.04 4.80 13.01
N GLY A 71 -28.98 4.62 13.95
CA GLY A 71 -30.19 5.43 14.03
C GLY A 71 -29.88 6.92 14.13
N GLU A 72 -29.00 7.32 15.04
CA GLU A 72 -28.60 8.73 15.24
C GLU A 72 -28.01 9.37 13.97
N VAL A 73 -27.14 8.64 13.25
CA VAL A 73 -26.48 9.21 12.05
C VAL A 73 -27.40 9.25 10.83
N LEU A 74 -28.41 8.37 10.76
CA LEU A 74 -29.36 8.31 9.65
C LEU A 74 -30.53 9.28 9.79
N VAL A 75 -30.79 9.83 10.99
CA VAL A 75 -31.85 10.84 11.17
C VAL A 75 -31.59 12.01 10.22
N PRO A 76 -32.54 12.31 9.30
CA PRO A 76 -32.41 13.45 8.40
C PRO A 76 -32.32 14.72 9.24
N ARG A 77 -31.18 15.39 9.19
CA ARG A 77 -31.11 16.74 9.71
C ARG A 77 -31.81 17.61 8.68
N GLY A 78 -32.91 18.27 9.09
CA GLY A 78 -33.69 19.14 8.22
C GLY A 78 -32.87 20.29 7.63
N LEU A 79 -33.49 21.14 6.82
CA LEU A 79 -32.86 22.25 6.09
C LEU A 79 -32.01 23.22 6.96
N ASP A 80 -32.16 23.21 8.29
CA ASP A 80 -31.38 23.99 9.26
C ASP A 80 -30.12 23.29 9.80
N ALA A 81 -29.77 22.10 9.28
CA ALA A 81 -28.62 21.28 9.70
C ALA A 81 -27.25 21.96 9.58
N ASP A 82 -27.19 23.06 8.83
CA ASP A 82 -25.98 23.75 8.43
C ASP A 82 -25.29 24.48 9.61
N LYS A 83 -26.02 24.75 10.71
CA LYS A 83 -25.51 25.59 11.81
C LYS A 83 -24.93 24.83 13.01
N THR A 84 -25.19 23.53 13.17
CA THR A 84 -24.77 22.77 14.37
C THR A 84 -24.22 21.37 14.08
N GLY A 85 -24.18 20.95 12.81
CA GLY A 85 -23.95 19.55 12.44
C GLY A 85 -22.88 19.26 11.39
N SER A 86 -22.31 20.27 10.72
CA SER A 86 -21.15 20.04 9.86
C SER A 86 -19.95 19.74 10.76
N GLY A 87 -19.28 18.60 10.58
CA GLY A 87 -18.16 18.18 11.44
C GLY A 87 -17.01 19.18 11.51
N SER A 88 -15.80 18.71 11.79
CA SER A 88 -14.63 19.58 11.89
C SER A 88 -14.26 20.28 10.57
N GLY A 89 -14.71 19.76 9.42
CA GLY A 89 -14.30 20.24 8.09
C GLY A 89 -12.91 19.74 7.67
N VAL A 90 -12.30 18.86 8.46
CA VAL A 90 -11.04 18.21 8.13
C VAL A 90 -11.27 17.22 6.98
N ASP A 91 -10.43 17.32 5.95
CA ASP A 91 -10.37 16.33 4.87
C ASP A 91 -9.63 15.07 5.35
N TRP A 92 -10.38 14.21 6.03
CA TRP A 92 -9.87 12.96 6.58
C TRP A 92 -9.33 12.02 5.49
N GLN A 93 -9.97 11.97 4.32
CA GLN A 93 -9.54 11.08 3.23
C GLN A 93 -8.14 11.47 2.74
N THR A 94 -7.91 12.76 2.51
CA THR A 94 -6.59 13.26 2.13
C THR A 94 -5.58 13.07 3.27
N LEU A 95 -5.98 13.27 4.52
CA LEU A 95 -5.10 13.11 5.67
C LEU A 95 -4.57 11.67 5.82
N TYR A 96 -5.43 10.65 5.68
CA TYR A 96 -5.00 9.25 5.65
C TYR A 96 -4.12 8.95 4.43
N ARG A 97 -4.46 9.52 3.27
CA ARG A 97 -3.68 9.31 2.05
C ARG A 97 -2.25 9.82 2.21
N VAL A 98 -2.05 10.97 2.85
CA VAL A 98 -0.71 11.53 3.13
C VAL A 98 0.14 10.56 3.95
N VAL A 99 -0.43 9.88 4.94
CA VAL A 99 0.30 8.88 5.74
C VAL A 99 0.65 7.66 4.90
N LEU A 100 -0.28 7.16 4.09
CA LEU A 100 -0.02 6.07 3.17
C LEU A 100 1.09 6.42 2.18
N ASP A 101 1.00 7.56 1.49
CA ASP A 101 1.99 8.02 0.51
C ASP A 101 3.38 8.20 1.12
N ARG A 102 3.44 8.64 2.37
CA ARG A 102 4.70 8.86 3.06
C ARG A 102 5.43 7.57 3.41
N TYR A 103 4.69 6.54 3.83
CA TYR A 103 5.31 5.36 4.45
C TYR A 103 5.19 4.07 3.64
N ALA A 104 4.12 3.88 2.85
CA ALA A 104 3.81 2.57 2.26
C ALA A 104 4.92 2.03 1.36
N ASP A 105 5.32 2.80 0.35
CA ASP A 105 6.35 2.38 -0.62
C ASP A 105 7.74 2.34 0.02
N ARG A 106 8.01 3.19 1.03
CA ARG A 106 9.30 3.22 1.73
C ARG A 106 9.47 2.01 2.64
N LEU A 107 8.42 1.59 3.35
CA LEU A 107 8.43 0.37 4.16
C LEU A 107 8.56 -0.86 3.27
N GLU A 108 7.84 -0.93 2.14
CA GLU A 108 7.97 -2.01 1.15
C GLU A 108 9.40 -2.10 0.58
N MET A 109 10.02 -0.95 0.28
CA MET A 109 11.43 -0.89 -0.16
C MET A 109 12.39 -1.37 0.92
N VAL A 110 12.20 -0.94 2.18
CA VAL A 110 13.01 -1.38 3.32
C VAL A 110 12.89 -2.89 3.52
N GLU A 111 11.67 -3.43 3.48
CA GLU A 111 11.42 -4.88 3.56
C GLU A 111 12.12 -5.63 2.42
N TYR A 112 12.03 -5.14 1.19
CA TYR A 112 12.73 -5.72 0.04
C TYR A 112 14.25 -5.77 0.27
N LEU A 113 14.85 -4.66 0.71
CA LEU A 113 16.29 -4.59 1.01
C LEU A 113 16.69 -5.51 2.16
N LEU A 114 15.83 -5.66 3.18
CA LEU A 114 16.05 -6.56 4.31
C LEU A 114 16.01 -8.02 3.90
N ASN A 115 15.19 -8.41 2.92
CA ASN A 115 15.04 -9.80 2.47
C ASN A 115 15.98 -10.19 1.32
N THR A 116 16.60 -9.22 0.66
CA THR A 116 17.46 -9.45 -0.49
C THR A 116 18.79 -10.12 -0.12
N THR A 117 19.13 -11.20 -0.82
CA THR A 117 20.36 -12.00 -0.66
C THR A 117 21.44 -11.66 -1.70
N THR A 118 21.44 -10.43 -2.23
CA THR A 118 22.47 -9.99 -3.20
C THR A 118 23.88 -10.15 -2.64
N SER A 119 24.87 -10.23 -3.52
CA SER A 119 26.31 -10.37 -3.21
C SER A 119 26.93 -9.19 -2.43
N THR A 120 26.12 -8.28 -1.89
CA THR A 120 26.59 -7.14 -1.09
C THR A 120 26.89 -7.59 0.34
N THR A 121 27.89 -7.00 0.97
CA THR A 121 28.23 -7.33 2.36
C THR A 121 27.08 -6.91 3.29
N ALA A 122 26.91 -7.61 4.41
CA ALA A 122 25.87 -7.26 5.39
C ALA A 122 25.99 -5.80 5.86
N HIS A 123 27.23 -5.29 5.98
CA HIS A 123 27.52 -3.92 6.36
C HIS A 123 27.06 -2.89 5.31
N GLU A 124 27.37 -3.11 4.02
CA GLU A 124 26.90 -2.23 2.95
C GLU A 124 25.37 -2.21 2.87
N ARG A 125 24.75 -3.38 2.96
CA ARG A 125 23.29 -3.50 3.00
C ARG A 125 22.71 -2.72 4.18
N ALA A 126 23.30 -2.84 5.37
CA ALA A 126 22.88 -2.10 6.55
C ALA A 126 23.00 -0.58 6.35
N ARG A 127 24.07 -0.08 5.72
CA ARG A 127 24.20 1.35 5.36
C ARG A 127 23.12 1.83 4.38
N VAL A 128 22.78 1.01 3.39
CA VAL A 128 21.73 1.34 2.42
C VAL A 128 20.36 1.44 3.12
N ILE A 129 20.04 0.48 4.00
CA ILE A 129 18.80 0.50 4.79
C ILE A 129 18.78 1.69 5.75
N GLN A 130 19.88 1.96 6.45
CA GLN A 130 20.00 3.11 7.35
C GLN A 130 19.71 4.42 6.62
N ARG A 131 20.20 4.57 5.38
CA ARG A 131 19.89 5.74 4.55
C ARG A 131 18.40 5.85 4.24
N GLN A 132 17.71 4.75 3.95
CA GLN A 132 16.26 4.77 3.72
C GLN A 132 15.49 5.17 4.98
N LEU A 133 15.85 4.61 6.14
CA LEU A 133 15.25 4.98 7.43
C LEU A 133 15.45 6.46 7.74
N ARG A 134 16.67 6.97 7.53
CA ARG A 134 16.96 8.40 7.68
C ARG A 134 16.10 9.26 6.76
N LEU A 135 15.94 8.87 5.49
CA LEU A 135 15.10 9.62 4.54
C LEU A 135 13.64 9.72 4.98
N MET A 136 13.09 8.67 5.60
CA MET A 136 11.74 8.70 6.17
C MET A 136 11.62 9.71 7.32
N LEU A 137 12.71 9.90 8.07
CA LEU A 137 12.78 10.76 9.25
C LEU A 137 13.32 12.16 8.98
N THR A 138 13.94 12.44 7.83
CA THR A 138 14.61 13.71 7.53
C THR A 138 13.84 14.97 7.96
N PRO A 139 12.52 15.10 7.72
CA PRO A 139 11.78 16.30 8.14
C PRO A 139 11.65 16.49 9.66
N TYR A 140 12.02 15.50 10.44
CA TYR A 140 11.90 15.45 11.91
C TYR A 140 13.25 15.42 12.62
N ILE A 141 14.35 15.18 11.88
CA ILE A 141 15.70 15.19 12.44
C ILE A 141 16.06 16.64 12.77
N LEU A 142 16.22 16.91 14.06
CA LEU A 142 16.60 18.23 14.56
C LEU A 142 18.09 18.47 14.37
N TYR A 143 18.49 19.72 14.09
CA TYR A 143 19.90 20.11 14.05
C TYR A 143 20.62 19.84 15.39
N SER A 144 19.89 19.90 16.50
CA SER A 144 20.39 19.63 17.84
C SER A 144 20.46 18.13 18.18
N ALA A 145 20.03 17.24 17.29
CA ALA A 145 20.08 15.80 17.54
C ALA A 145 21.55 15.35 17.62
N ARG A 146 21.94 14.87 18.81
CA ARG A 146 23.29 14.33 19.06
C ARG A 146 23.15 13.07 19.92
N SER A 147 23.84 12.01 19.53
CA SER A 147 24.17 10.92 20.44
C SER A 147 25.04 11.49 21.55
N ASN A 148 24.62 11.35 22.81
CA ASN A 148 25.28 12.02 23.94
C ASN A 148 26.63 11.32 24.22
N PRO A 149 27.78 12.01 24.14
CA PRO A 149 29.11 11.37 24.17
C PRO A 149 29.69 11.26 25.58
N THR A 150 28.88 11.30 26.63
CA THR A 150 29.39 11.25 28.01
C THR A 150 29.80 9.81 28.37
N PRO A 151 31.09 9.54 28.65
CA PRO A 151 31.63 8.18 28.83
C PRO A 151 31.00 7.38 29.97
N ASP A 152 30.36 8.06 30.93
CA ASP A 152 29.73 7.46 32.11
C ASP A 152 28.20 7.47 32.05
N ALA A 153 27.60 7.98 30.96
CA ALA A 153 26.15 7.97 30.81
C ALA A 153 25.70 6.63 30.22
N VAL A 154 24.72 6.02 30.87
CA VAL A 154 23.89 4.94 30.30
C VAL A 154 23.54 5.32 28.87
N VAL A 155 23.71 4.39 27.91
CA VAL A 155 23.37 4.58 26.49
C VAL A 155 21.89 4.96 26.37
N ASP A 156 21.62 6.26 26.41
CA ASP A 156 20.28 6.80 26.51
C ASP A 156 19.84 7.39 25.16
N ASP A 157 18.72 6.88 24.65
CA ASP A 157 18.10 7.33 23.40
C ASP A 157 17.20 8.54 23.58
N THR A 158 17.26 9.21 24.73
CA THR A 158 16.48 10.43 24.99
C THR A 158 16.69 11.51 23.93
N TRP A 159 17.86 11.56 23.28
CA TRP A 159 18.12 12.48 22.17
C TRP A 159 17.22 12.25 20.95
N ALA A 160 16.76 11.01 20.73
CA ALA A 160 15.88 10.65 19.62
C ALA A 160 14.40 10.89 19.92
N PHE A 161 14.05 11.10 21.20
CA PHE A 161 12.66 11.30 21.62
C PHE A 161 11.97 12.51 20.95
N PRO A 162 12.60 13.68 20.80
CA PRO A 162 12.00 14.79 20.06
C PRO A 162 11.73 14.48 18.58
N ILE A 163 12.59 13.67 17.94
CA ILE A 163 12.45 13.23 16.55
C ILE A 163 11.23 12.32 16.42
N TRP A 164 11.14 11.33 17.32
CA TRP A 164 9.99 10.46 17.40
C TRP A 164 8.68 11.23 17.63
N ARG A 165 8.67 12.15 18.60
CA ARG A 165 7.48 12.97 18.90
C ARG A 165 7.07 13.81 17.69
N GLY A 166 8.03 14.43 17.03
CA GLY A 166 7.80 15.21 15.80
C GLY A 166 7.22 14.37 14.67
N CYS A 167 7.76 13.17 14.47
CA CYS A 167 7.25 12.20 13.50
C CYS A 167 5.81 11.77 13.83
N ALA A 168 5.58 11.31 15.06
CA ALA A 168 4.32 10.71 15.50
C ALA A 168 3.14 11.70 15.50
N THR A 169 3.40 12.99 15.68
CA THR A 169 2.35 14.02 15.80
C THR A 169 2.24 14.95 14.61
N LYS A 170 3.09 14.79 13.58
CA LYS A 170 3.19 15.76 12.47
C LYS A 170 1.85 16.07 11.81
N HIS A 171 1.06 15.03 11.55
CA HIS A 171 -0.17 15.14 10.77
C HIS A 171 -1.37 15.65 11.60
N THR A 172 -1.34 15.51 12.92
CA THR A 172 -2.49 15.72 13.80
C THR A 172 -2.31 16.81 14.85
N SER A 173 -1.07 17.28 15.06
CA SER A 173 -0.74 18.33 16.05
C SER A 173 -1.60 19.60 15.94
N HIS A 174 -1.92 20.05 14.72
CA HIS A 174 -2.78 21.21 14.49
C HIS A 174 -4.24 20.98 14.93
N ILE A 175 -4.72 19.74 14.85
CA ILE A 175 -6.07 19.36 15.31
C ILE A 175 -6.09 19.33 16.83
N HIS A 176 -5.06 18.76 17.46
CA HIS A 176 -4.94 18.69 18.93
C HIS A 176 -4.74 20.05 19.60
N SER A 177 -4.01 20.96 18.95
CA SER A 177 -3.76 22.30 19.49
C SER A 177 -4.91 23.29 19.28
N SER A 178 -5.84 23.00 18.37
CA SER A 178 -6.98 23.87 18.08
C SER A 178 -8.22 23.46 18.89
N ALA A 179 -8.51 24.19 19.97
CA ALA A 179 -9.71 23.99 20.78
C ALA A 179 -11.01 24.13 19.94
N ALA A 180 -11.01 25.03 18.96
CA ALA A 180 -12.13 25.22 18.05
C ALA A 180 -12.39 23.95 17.21
N LEU A 181 -11.34 23.34 16.64
CA LEU A 181 -11.49 22.08 15.87
C LEU A 181 -11.90 20.93 16.78
N GLN A 182 -11.25 20.77 17.94
CA GLN A 182 -11.57 19.70 18.90
C GLN A 182 -13.04 19.71 19.32
N SER A 183 -13.58 20.91 19.58
CA SER A 183 -14.99 21.05 19.99
C SER A 183 -15.98 20.67 18.88
N ARG A 184 -15.57 20.80 17.60
CA ARG A 184 -16.38 20.48 16.42
C ARG A 184 -16.28 19.03 15.95
N LEU A 185 -15.29 18.27 16.41
CA LEU A 185 -15.12 16.87 16.00
C LEU A 185 -16.37 16.07 16.37
N THR A 186 -16.93 15.36 15.41
CA THR A 186 -17.96 14.35 15.69
C THR A 186 -17.34 13.12 16.38
N PRO A 187 -18.15 12.23 17.00
CA PRO A 187 -17.62 10.97 17.53
C PRO A 187 -16.87 10.14 16.47
N SER A 188 -17.35 10.16 15.23
CA SER A 188 -16.74 9.47 14.09
C SER A 188 -15.38 10.10 13.72
N GLU A 189 -15.29 11.43 13.72
CA GLU A 189 -14.01 12.11 13.46
C GLU A 189 -13.00 11.91 14.59
N ARG A 190 -13.44 11.84 15.85
CA ARG A 190 -12.57 11.47 16.98
C ARG A 190 -12.00 10.07 16.85
N LEU A 191 -12.80 9.11 16.36
CA LEU A 191 -12.33 7.77 16.04
C LEU A 191 -11.26 7.80 14.94
N LEU A 192 -11.49 8.56 13.87
CA LEU A 192 -10.52 8.70 12.77
C LEU A 192 -9.22 9.36 13.26
N LEU A 193 -9.31 10.45 14.03
CA LEU A 193 -8.15 11.12 14.63
C LEU A 193 -7.31 10.14 15.47
N ARG A 194 -7.96 9.39 16.36
CA ARG A 194 -7.28 8.41 17.22
C ARG A 194 -6.59 7.33 16.39
N ALA A 195 -7.29 6.74 15.41
CA ALA A 195 -6.71 5.70 14.56
C ALA A 195 -5.49 6.20 13.77
N LEU A 196 -5.52 7.46 13.32
CA LEU A 196 -4.40 8.10 12.65
C LEU A 196 -3.23 8.34 13.61
N ASP A 197 -3.50 8.85 14.81
CA ASP A 197 -2.50 9.07 15.85
C ASP A 197 -1.80 7.76 16.23
N GLU A 198 -2.56 6.69 16.48
CA GLU A 198 -2.04 5.36 16.83
C GLU A 198 -1.20 4.76 15.69
N THR A 199 -1.69 4.85 14.46
CA THR A 199 -0.95 4.35 13.27
C THR A 199 0.37 5.09 13.09
N ASN A 200 0.36 6.43 13.14
CA ASN A 200 1.56 7.23 12.93
C ASN A 200 2.53 7.08 14.12
N HIS A 201 2.02 6.95 15.35
CA HIS A 201 2.81 6.64 16.53
C HIS A 201 3.58 5.33 16.37
N GLU A 202 2.91 4.24 15.98
CA GLU A 202 3.55 2.93 15.83
C GLU A 202 4.57 2.91 14.68
N ILE A 203 4.24 3.50 13.53
CA ILE A 203 5.19 3.64 12.41
C ILE A 203 6.45 4.38 12.89
N CYS A 204 6.27 5.55 13.49
CA CYS A 204 7.38 6.38 13.94
C CYS A 204 8.18 5.71 15.07
N ARG A 205 7.53 4.99 16.00
CA ARG A 205 8.20 4.23 17.07
C ARG A 205 9.16 3.20 16.49
N VAL A 206 8.70 2.40 15.52
CA VAL A 206 9.51 1.35 14.90
C VAL A 206 10.61 1.96 14.02
N VAL A 207 10.27 2.90 13.14
CA VAL A 207 11.24 3.52 12.21
C VAL A 207 12.34 4.27 12.96
N VAL A 208 11.99 5.04 14.00
CA VAL A 208 12.99 5.73 14.83
C VAL A 208 13.85 4.74 15.60
N ARG A 209 13.28 3.69 16.18
CA ARG A 209 14.05 2.65 16.88
C ARG A 209 15.07 1.98 15.95
N MET A 210 14.65 1.58 14.75
CA MET A 210 15.54 0.99 13.75
C MET A 210 16.66 1.96 13.38
N TRP A 211 16.32 3.21 13.08
CA TRP A 211 17.27 4.25 12.69
C TRP A 211 18.29 4.56 13.80
N VAL A 212 17.84 4.68 15.05
CA VAL A 212 18.70 4.91 16.23
C VAL A 212 19.66 3.74 16.43
N GLY A 213 19.20 2.49 16.24
CA GLY A 213 20.06 1.32 16.24
C GLY A 213 21.21 1.43 15.22
N GLY A 214 20.92 1.95 14.03
CA GLY A 214 21.95 2.17 13.01
C GLY A 214 22.88 3.35 13.29
N VAL A 215 22.40 4.42 13.96
CA VAL A 215 23.26 5.51 14.43
C VAL A 215 24.27 4.99 15.46
N ARG A 216 23.83 4.18 16.43
CA ARG A 216 24.71 3.54 17.41
C ARG A 216 25.76 2.63 16.78
N ALA A 217 25.38 1.91 15.74
CA ALA A 217 26.28 1.02 15.01
C ALA A 217 27.22 1.76 14.02
N GLY A 218 27.21 3.09 13.99
CA GLY A 218 28.04 3.88 13.08
C GLY A 218 27.69 3.71 11.60
N LEU A 219 26.45 3.33 11.30
CA LEU A 219 25.96 3.16 9.92
C LEU A 219 25.45 4.47 9.32
N ASP A 220 25.17 5.49 10.14
CA ASP A 220 24.69 6.80 9.68
C ASP A 220 25.86 7.74 9.38
N ALA A 221 25.98 8.15 8.12
CA ALA A 221 27.05 9.05 7.69
C ALA A 221 26.93 10.48 8.25
N LEU A 222 25.76 10.90 8.75
CA LEU A 222 25.54 12.27 9.24
C LEU A 222 25.53 12.38 10.76
N LEU A 223 25.29 11.27 11.46
CA LEU A 223 25.28 11.22 12.92
C LEU A 223 26.28 10.14 13.37
N PRO A 224 27.50 10.52 13.78
CA PRO A 224 28.47 9.56 14.27
C PRO A 224 28.00 8.91 15.59
N PRO A 225 28.49 7.70 15.89
CA PRO A 225 28.23 7.07 17.18
C PRO A 225 28.87 7.88 18.31
N ALA A 226 28.31 7.79 19.52
CA ALA A 226 28.80 8.52 20.69
C ALA A 226 30.16 8.00 21.17
N ASP A 227 30.42 6.70 21.00
CA ASP A 227 31.67 6.03 21.32
C ASP A 227 32.40 5.63 20.03
N GLY A 228 33.71 5.85 20.00
CA GLY A 228 34.56 5.77 18.81
C GLY A 228 34.79 4.39 18.22
N ASP A 229 34.10 3.35 18.66
CA ASP A 229 34.12 2.03 18.03
C ASP A 229 32.69 1.61 17.65
N PRO A 230 32.38 1.44 16.35
CA PRO A 230 31.07 0.98 15.91
C PRO A 230 30.82 -0.43 16.46
N ILE A 231 29.90 -0.52 17.42
CA ILE A 231 29.48 -1.78 18.00
C ILE A 231 28.70 -2.56 16.93
N THR A 232 28.90 -3.89 16.94
CA THR A 232 28.05 -4.97 16.42
C THR A 232 28.19 -5.47 14.97
N ASP A 233 27.94 -6.78 14.86
CA ASP A 233 27.74 -7.53 13.64
C ASP A 233 26.57 -6.94 12.85
N ALA A 234 26.86 -6.39 11.66
CA ALA A 234 25.85 -5.84 10.77
C ALA A 234 24.75 -6.86 10.41
N MET A 235 25.03 -8.16 10.50
CA MET A 235 24.03 -9.19 10.33
C MET A 235 22.96 -9.16 11.42
N GLU A 236 23.36 -9.04 12.68
CA GLU A 236 22.44 -9.01 13.83
C GLU A 236 21.48 -7.81 13.73
N ILE A 237 22.01 -6.63 13.41
CA ILE A 237 21.22 -5.41 13.21
C ILE A 237 20.20 -5.60 12.08
N VAL A 238 20.64 -6.15 10.95
CA VAL A 238 19.76 -6.42 9.81
C VAL A 238 18.67 -7.44 10.17
N GLN A 239 18.96 -8.46 10.96
CA GLN A 239 17.94 -9.42 11.42
C GLN A 239 16.94 -8.76 12.38
N GLY A 240 17.41 -7.92 13.31
CA GLY A 240 16.54 -7.15 14.20
C GLY A 240 15.61 -6.22 13.41
N TRP A 241 16.16 -5.49 12.44
CA TRP A 241 15.38 -4.64 11.54
C TRP A 241 14.40 -5.43 10.68
N ARG A 242 14.75 -6.64 10.25
CA ARG A 242 13.85 -7.52 9.50
C ARG A 242 12.64 -7.90 10.36
N ALA A 243 12.87 -8.37 11.58
CA ALA A 243 11.79 -8.72 12.51
C ALA A 243 10.88 -7.52 12.83
N ASP A 244 11.49 -6.35 13.06
CA ASP A 244 10.79 -5.10 13.33
C ASP A 244 9.91 -4.65 12.15
N ALA A 245 10.47 -4.64 10.94
CA ALA A 245 9.76 -4.25 9.74
C ALA A 245 8.62 -5.22 9.42
N GLN A 246 8.86 -6.53 9.50
CA GLN A 246 7.84 -7.56 9.29
C GLN A 246 6.70 -7.45 10.30
N THR A 247 7.01 -7.22 11.58
CA THR A 247 6.01 -7.05 12.63
C THR A 247 5.17 -5.80 12.38
N LEU A 248 5.81 -4.67 12.03
CA LEU A 248 5.09 -3.43 11.70
C LEU A 248 4.21 -3.62 10.47
N MET A 249 4.73 -4.21 9.39
CA MET A 249 3.97 -4.41 8.16
C MET A 249 2.82 -5.39 8.36
N ALA A 250 3.01 -6.47 9.14
CA ALA A 250 1.91 -7.36 9.52
C ALA A 250 0.87 -6.67 10.41
N TRP A 251 1.30 -5.77 11.30
CA TRP A 251 0.38 -4.99 12.14
C TRP A 251 -0.41 -3.96 11.32
N LEU A 252 0.23 -3.28 10.37
CA LEU A 252 -0.40 -2.30 9.48
C LEU A 252 -1.33 -2.99 8.49
N ASP A 253 -0.87 -4.07 7.87
CA ASP A 253 -1.59 -4.91 6.91
C ASP A 253 -2.37 -4.04 5.91
N TRP A 254 -1.64 -3.15 5.23
CA TRP A 254 -2.22 -2.20 4.28
C TRP A 254 -2.49 -2.88 2.94
N GLY A 255 -3.72 -2.69 2.44
CA GLY A 255 -4.13 -3.22 1.14
C GLY A 255 -3.27 -2.72 -0.04
N VAL A 256 -2.57 -1.59 0.11
CA VAL A 256 -1.65 -1.09 -0.93
C VAL A 256 -0.54 -2.07 -1.23
N TRP A 257 -0.13 -2.95 -0.29
CA TRP A 257 0.92 -3.95 -0.53
C TRP A 257 0.40 -5.22 -1.23
N VAL A 258 -0.92 -5.37 -1.38
CA VAL A 258 -1.54 -6.46 -2.13
C VAL A 258 -1.45 -6.14 -3.63
N LYS A 259 -0.28 -6.42 -4.21
CA LYS A 259 0.06 -6.13 -5.62
C LYS A 259 0.50 -7.40 -6.34
N CYS A 260 0.37 -7.42 -7.66
CA CYS A 260 0.94 -8.48 -8.49
C CYS A 260 2.46 -8.32 -8.56
N ARG A 261 3.18 -9.42 -8.34
CA ARG A 261 4.65 -9.47 -8.41
C ARG A 261 5.06 -10.66 -9.30
N PRO A 262 5.75 -10.42 -10.44
CA PRO A 262 6.10 -9.11 -11.03
C PRO A 262 4.86 -8.31 -11.46
N ALA A 263 5.06 -7.03 -11.78
CA ALA A 263 4.00 -6.19 -12.33
C ALA A 263 3.46 -6.80 -13.63
N CYS A 264 2.14 -6.67 -13.85
CA CYS A 264 1.48 -7.27 -15.00
C CYS A 264 1.89 -6.63 -16.33
N GLY A 265 1.80 -7.40 -17.42
CA GLY A 265 2.06 -6.91 -18.77
C GLY A 265 1.06 -5.86 -19.24
N VAL A 266 1.34 -5.22 -20.38
CA VAL A 266 0.48 -4.16 -20.96
C VAL A 266 -0.94 -4.65 -21.23
N GLU A 267 -1.07 -5.89 -21.72
CA GLU A 267 -2.33 -6.58 -22.03
C GLU A 267 -3.03 -7.15 -20.79
N GLU A 268 -2.43 -6.98 -19.62
CA GLU A 268 -2.88 -7.54 -18.37
C GLU A 268 -3.19 -6.44 -17.34
N MET A 269 -4.03 -6.77 -16.38
CA MET A 269 -4.29 -5.96 -15.20
C MET A 269 -4.08 -6.82 -13.96
N CYS A 270 -3.58 -6.20 -12.90
CA CYS A 270 -3.51 -6.86 -11.61
C CYS A 270 -4.91 -6.90 -11.00
N TYR A 271 -5.36 -8.09 -10.66
CA TYR A 271 -6.71 -8.29 -10.17
C TYR A 271 -6.72 -9.21 -8.95
N LEU A 272 -7.36 -8.76 -7.88
CA LEU A 272 -7.60 -9.56 -6.68
C LEU A 272 -8.92 -10.33 -6.85
N PRO A 273 -8.92 -11.67 -6.84
CA PRO A 273 -10.15 -12.45 -6.95
C PRO A 273 -11.15 -12.17 -5.83
N THR A 274 -12.16 -11.36 -6.11
CA THR A 274 -13.26 -11.09 -5.18
C THR A 274 -14.49 -11.92 -5.52
N TRP A 275 -15.21 -12.35 -4.49
CA TRP A 275 -16.54 -12.94 -4.62
C TRP A 275 -17.50 -11.96 -5.33
N PRO A 276 -18.47 -12.39 -6.17
CA PRO A 276 -18.83 -13.75 -6.57
C PRO A 276 -18.23 -14.24 -7.90
N PHE A 277 -17.41 -13.43 -8.58
CA PHE A 277 -17.16 -13.56 -10.03
C PHE A 277 -16.37 -14.81 -10.47
N PHE A 278 -15.77 -15.57 -9.54
CA PHE A 278 -14.93 -16.74 -9.82
C PHE A 278 -15.55 -18.07 -9.39
N TRP A 279 -16.82 -18.11 -8.98
CA TRP A 279 -17.46 -19.33 -8.47
C TRP A 279 -17.85 -20.34 -9.56
N ASP A 280 -18.09 -19.92 -10.81
CA ASP A 280 -18.60 -20.82 -11.88
C ASP A 280 -17.63 -21.92 -12.31
N ARG A 281 -16.37 -21.86 -11.89
CA ARG A 281 -15.53 -23.06 -11.85
C ARG A 281 -15.87 -23.87 -10.61
N ILE A 282 -17.09 -24.40 -10.54
CA ILE A 282 -17.60 -25.24 -9.44
C ILE A 282 -16.76 -26.52 -9.26
N ASN A 283 -15.95 -26.87 -10.27
CA ASN A 283 -14.99 -27.99 -10.25
C ASN A 283 -13.53 -27.56 -10.07
N ASP A 284 -13.23 -26.31 -9.67
CA ASP A 284 -11.84 -25.88 -9.43
C ASP A 284 -11.29 -26.58 -8.17
N PRO A 285 -10.20 -27.36 -8.27
CA PRO A 285 -9.55 -27.98 -7.12
C PRO A 285 -9.14 -26.97 -6.03
N GLU A 286 -9.06 -25.66 -6.34
CA GLU A 286 -8.81 -24.58 -5.36
C GLU A 286 -9.84 -24.49 -4.23
N ARG A 287 -11.07 -25.00 -4.39
CA ARG A 287 -12.06 -25.03 -3.30
C ARG A 287 -11.66 -25.99 -2.18
N LYS A 288 -10.86 -27.02 -2.47
CA LYS A 288 -10.36 -27.98 -1.47
C LYS A 288 -9.22 -27.42 -0.62
N ASP A 289 -8.50 -26.41 -1.11
CA ASP A 289 -7.26 -25.93 -0.47
C ASP A 289 -7.43 -24.68 0.41
N GLU A 290 -8.66 -24.25 0.70
CA GLU A 290 -8.94 -23.02 1.48
C GLU A 290 -8.31 -21.72 0.95
N ARG A 291 -7.60 -21.76 -0.20
CA ARG A 291 -6.93 -20.61 -0.82
C ARG A 291 -7.88 -19.45 -1.13
N TRP A 292 -9.16 -19.72 -1.30
CA TRP A 292 -10.21 -18.71 -1.42
C TRP A 292 -10.37 -17.81 -0.19
N LYS A 293 -9.93 -18.25 1.00
CA LYS A 293 -9.93 -17.44 2.23
C LYS A 293 -8.88 -16.32 2.18
N ARG A 294 -7.83 -16.49 1.39
CA ARG A 294 -6.73 -15.53 1.20
C ARG A 294 -6.41 -15.38 -0.29
N PRO A 295 -7.31 -14.73 -1.06
CA PRO A 295 -7.11 -14.56 -2.49
C PRO A 295 -5.80 -13.81 -2.72
N GLN A 296 -4.98 -14.31 -3.65
CA GLN A 296 -3.76 -13.63 -4.07
C GLN A 296 -4.03 -12.83 -5.35
N PRO A 297 -3.46 -11.62 -5.47
CA PRO A 297 -3.59 -10.83 -6.69
C PRO A 297 -2.90 -11.56 -7.84
N ARG A 298 -3.55 -11.57 -9.01
CA ARG A 298 -3.02 -12.22 -10.23
C ARG A 298 -3.21 -11.34 -11.45
N CYS A 299 -2.30 -11.48 -12.40
CA CYS A 299 -2.44 -10.84 -13.69
C CYS A 299 -3.50 -11.57 -14.51
N ILE A 300 -4.52 -10.83 -14.94
CA ILE A 300 -5.55 -11.30 -15.87
C ILE A 300 -5.51 -10.46 -17.13
N ARG A 301 -5.86 -11.05 -18.27
CA ARG A 301 -5.95 -10.31 -19.53
C ARG A 301 -7.13 -9.33 -19.50
N LYS A 302 -6.93 -8.18 -20.12
CA LYS A 302 -7.96 -7.13 -20.27
C LYS A 302 -8.99 -7.45 -21.35
N PHE A 303 -8.68 -8.39 -22.25
CA PHE A 303 -9.53 -8.82 -23.35
C PHE A 303 -9.63 -10.35 -23.36
N GLU A 304 -10.69 -10.87 -23.97
CA GLU A 304 -10.89 -12.31 -24.10
C GLU A 304 -9.68 -12.97 -24.80
N PRO A 305 -9.27 -14.18 -24.40
CA PRO A 305 -8.35 -14.95 -25.22
C PRO A 305 -8.95 -15.00 -26.62
N ARG A 306 -8.20 -14.59 -27.66
CA ARG A 306 -8.56 -15.00 -29.03
C ARG A 306 -8.65 -16.52 -28.94
N ASP A 307 -9.84 -17.06 -29.09
CA ASP A 307 -10.00 -18.48 -29.31
C ASP A 307 -9.02 -18.86 -30.41
N ARG A 308 -8.33 -19.99 -30.20
CA ARG A 308 -7.68 -20.71 -31.28
C ARG A 308 -8.62 -20.62 -32.47
N ILE A 309 -8.18 -19.98 -33.55
CA ILE A 309 -8.69 -20.35 -34.87
C ILE A 309 -8.34 -21.83 -34.95
N ASP A 310 -9.34 -22.68 -34.72
CA ASP A 310 -9.25 -24.09 -35.03
C ASP A 310 -8.77 -24.15 -36.47
N LEU A 311 -7.55 -24.65 -36.65
CA LEU A 311 -6.99 -25.10 -37.94
C LEU A 311 -7.75 -26.36 -38.38
N ALA A 312 -9.07 -26.24 -38.47
CA ALA A 312 -10.02 -27.22 -38.97
C ALA A 312 -11.02 -26.48 -39.86
N SER A 313 -10.50 -25.75 -40.84
CA SER A 313 -11.19 -25.36 -42.06
C SER A 313 -10.15 -25.23 -43.17
N THR A 314 -9.66 -26.40 -43.58
CA THR A 314 -9.70 -26.87 -44.97
C THR A 314 -9.45 -25.82 -46.06
N ILE A 315 -8.30 -25.95 -46.72
CA ILE A 315 -8.16 -26.11 -48.18
C ILE A 315 -9.17 -25.28 -48.98
N ILE A 316 -8.71 -24.18 -49.58
CA ILE A 316 -8.81 -23.84 -51.01
C ILE A 316 -7.94 -22.59 -51.20
N CYS A 317 -6.66 -22.80 -51.51
CA CYS A 317 -5.90 -21.92 -52.40
C CYS A 317 -4.68 -22.64 -52.99
N SER A 318 -4.76 -23.97 -53.07
CA SER A 318 -3.85 -24.81 -53.85
C SER A 318 -4.69 -25.42 -54.97
N GLN A 319 -4.59 -24.82 -56.16
CA GLN A 319 -4.85 -25.36 -57.51
C GLN A 319 -5.67 -24.41 -58.40
N ILE A 320 -5.00 -23.38 -58.94
CA ILE A 320 -5.00 -23.09 -60.39
C ILE A 320 -3.56 -22.73 -60.79
N ILE A 321 -2.75 -23.78 -61.04
CA ILE A 321 -1.93 -24.06 -62.25
C ILE A 321 -1.01 -22.94 -62.83
N PRO A 322 0.24 -23.21 -63.31
CA PRO A 322 1.29 -24.13 -62.87
C PRO A 322 2.72 -23.52 -62.96
N SER A 323 3.70 -24.36 -62.60
CA SER A 323 5.16 -24.20 -62.64
C SER A 323 5.82 -23.71 -63.96
N ASN A 324 6.95 -23.04 -63.74
CA ASN A 324 8.12 -22.84 -64.62
C ASN A 324 7.97 -21.92 -65.84
N SER A 325 8.40 -20.67 -65.68
CA SER A 325 9.43 -20.09 -66.55
C SER A 325 9.87 -18.70 -66.06
N LEU A 326 11.18 -18.42 -66.26
CA LEU A 326 11.75 -17.09 -66.49
C LEU A 326 11.99 -16.18 -65.27
N SER A 327 13.10 -16.43 -64.58
CA SER A 327 14.39 -15.76 -64.85
C SER A 327 14.40 -14.33 -65.44
N ARG A 328 13.41 -13.47 -65.17
CA ARG A 328 13.31 -12.12 -65.79
C ARG A 328 12.64 -11.03 -64.93
N GLY A 329 12.47 -11.26 -63.63
CA GLY A 329 11.88 -10.27 -62.70
C GLY A 329 12.87 -9.46 -61.87
N VAL A 330 14.14 -9.90 -61.77
CA VAL A 330 15.17 -9.27 -60.91
C VAL A 330 15.96 -8.20 -61.65
N GLU A 331 15.78 -8.06 -62.97
CA GLU A 331 16.53 -7.10 -63.80
C GLU A 331 15.76 -5.80 -64.09
N ASN A 332 14.44 -5.76 -63.84
CA ASN A 332 13.61 -4.57 -64.05
C ASN A 332 13.44 -3.68 -62.80
N MET A 333 13.99 -4.06 -61.65
CA MET A 333 14.05 -3.22 -60.44
C MET A 333 15.36 -2.44 -60.29
N LYS A 334 16.35 -2.65 -61.17
CA LYS A 334 17.59 -1.85 -61.21
C LYS A 334 17.52 -0.67 -62.19
N HIS A 335 16.54 -0.64 -63.09
CA HIS A 335 16.36 0.44 -64.08
C HIS A 335 15.29 1.49 -63.70
N LEU A 336 14.50 1.26 -62.65
CA LEU A 336 13.54 2.26 -62.13
C LEU A 336 14.12 3.15 -61.02
N THR A 337 15.25 2.78 -60.41
CA THR A 337 15.95 3.60 -59.40
C THR A 337 16.99 4.55 -60.01
N ALA A 338 17.26 4.46 -61.33
CA ALA A 338 18.19 5.35 -62.05
C ALA A 338 17.49 6.46 -62.88
N ARG A 339 16.16 6.55 -62.80
CA ARG A 339 15.32 7.58 -63.46
C ARG A 339 14.62 8.53 -62.49
N LEU A 340 14.78 8.35 -61.18
CA LEU A 340 14.26 9.25 -60.14
C LEU A 340 15.35 10.05 -59.40
N LEU A 341 16.60 9.99 -59.88
CA LEU A 341 17.75 10.79 -59.39
C LEU A 341 18.42 11.57 -60.53
N ARG A 342 17.64 12.08 -61.49
CA ARG A 342 18.14 12.95 -62.57
C ARG A 342 17.24 14.13 -62.95
N ASP A 343 16.24 14.43 -62.12
CA ASP A 343 15.45 15.68 -62.19
C ASP A 343 15.62 16.55 -60.92
N HIS A 344 16.73 16.35 -60.20
CA HIS A 344 17.32 17.35 -59.31
C HIS A 344 18.84 17.18 -59.38
N GLU A 345 19.42 17.97 -60.28
CA GLU A 345 20.85 18.19 -60.62
C GLU A 345 21.60 17.07 -61.36
#